data_AF-A0A2E0AH27-F1
#
_entry.id   AF-A0A2E0AH27-F1
#
_cell.length_a   1.000
_cell.length_b   1.000
_cell.length_c   1.000
_cell.angle_alpha   90.00
_cell.angle_beta   90.00
_cell.angle_gamma   90.00
#
_symmetry.space_group_name_H-M   'P 1'
#
loop_
_entity.id
_entity.type
_entity.pdbx_description
1 polymer ?
#
loop_
_entity_poly.entity_id
_entity_poly.type
_entity_poly.pdbx_seq_one_letter_code
_entity_poly.pdbx_strand_id
1 'polypeptide(L)'
;MSFEKKSAYGDFFDEFSQNTIESAGSFSLVANKNGKAFAVNNASGRSFPILSDNPIKQYNLNDNKWELIAAERNGGKNYAAWQHRKTGSINTKQFNNYWLLKKDLGTAKTGSKDYSESESLFLQNFDNDYNSLDKVNYWSPNSYWKFLWGYQQNGASGGANIVPAFLEWEAPIAENISSSARNIVAILDTGVRWTHEDLYQNIWINTKEIINNLDDDNNGFIDDRVGWDFAYADNSPTDVKGHGTHVAGTVAARANKVGVIGSNPIAKIMNLKVLNDQGSGNSSNIARASYYALLNGAKIINMSLGGESYNSAFYDILKAVQNHGSLIIAAAGNTATNNDIKPHYPASYNLPGIISVAASNTQGRKASFSNYGKVSVDLYAPGESIVSTFSSSNSSYARMSGTSMAAPLVSGALSAYWIRNQNATWHQVRHALYASVYKKPTYSNSSTGGILDMNQLFKTEVKSSYSGVSEATELPPNKEADTITKNTLKNFKNKDITETLFATLRESHKSNKHKGKLNQLVNQGEGVFQHIESIETFPKLETSSILVDLSPKHNQSKTQVLGHLLDTVWFESFERDDIMQSIVSS
;
A
#
# COMPACT_ATOMS: atom_id res chain seq x y z
N MET A 1 5.69 -34.87 37.60
CA MET A 1 6.58 -34.90 36.42
C MET A 1 5.74 -34.56 35.20
N SER A 2 5.69 -33.28 34.83
CA SER A 2 5.04 -32.79 33.61
C SER A 2 6.11 -32.63 32.54
N PHE A 3 5.97 -33.32 31.41
CA PHE A 3 6.87 -33.16 30.27
C PHE A 3 6.57 -31.84 29.55
N GLU A 4 7.49 -30.89 29.65
CA GLU A 4 7.58 -29.76 28.72
C GLU A 4 7.91 -30.28 27.31
N LYS A 5 7.01 -30.08 26.35
CA LYS A 5 7.37 -30.13 24.93
C LYS A 5 8.06 -28.81 24.58
N LYS A 6 9.40 -28.78 24.71
CA LYS A 6 10.23 -27.78 24.03
C LYS A 6 10.06 -27.96 22.51
N SER A 7 9.73 -26.88 21.80
CA SER A 7 9.71 -26.89 20.34
C SER A 7 11.15 -27.01 19.81
N ALA A 8 11.43 -28.05 19.04
CA ALA A 8 12.74 -28.31 18.41
C ALA A 8 13.19 -27.24 17.38
N TYR A 9 12.42 -26.16 17.19
CA TYR A 9 12.73 -25.06 16.27
C TYR A 9 13.64 -23.97 16.88
N GLY A 10 13.71 -23.86 18.20
CA GLY A 10 14.43 -22.77 18.89
C GLY A 10 15.95 -22.85 18.76
N ASP A 11 16.52 -24.06 18.92
CA ASP A 11 17.97 -24.20 19.07
C ASP A 11 18.72 -24.35 17.72
N PHE A 12 18.02 -24.59 16.61
CA PHE A 12 18.67 -24.90 15.32
C PHE A 12 19.06 -23.66 14.50
N PHE A 13 18.38 -22.52 14.66
CA PHE A 13 18.67 -21.29 13.91
C PHE A 13 19.75 -20.41 14.55
N ASP A 14 20.13 -20.65 15.80
CA ASP A 14 21.14 -19.87 16.51
C ASP A 14 22.59 -20.17 16.03
N GLU A 15 22.82 -21.26 15.29
CA GLU A 15 24.14 -21.60 14.73
C GLU A 15 24.38 -21.13 13.28
N PHE A 16 23.33 -20.70 12.57
CA PHE A 16 23.42 -20.24 11.19
C PHE A 16 23.31 -18.71 11.12
N SER A 17 24.16 -18.05 10.34
CA SER A 17 24.00 -16.61 10.10
C SER A 17 22.64 -16.35 9.49
N GLN A 18 21.95 -15.27 9.89
CA GLN A 18 20.58 -14.86 9.54
C GLN A 18 20.26 -14.71 8.04
N ASN A 19 21.15 -15.15 7.14
CA ASN A 19 21.04 -15.07 5.69
C ASN A 19 20.57 -16.42 5.13
N THR A 20 19.35 -16.82 5.51
CA THR A 20 18.66 -17.98 4.92
C THR A 20 18.03 -17.52 3.62
N ILE A 21 18.46 -18.05 2.46
CA ILE A 21 17.82 -17.75 1.18
C ILE A 21 17.22 -19.03 0.60
N GLU A 22 15.92 -18.95 0.33
CA GLU A 22 15.05 -20.06 0.01
C GLU A 22 15.05 -20.39 -1.48
N SER A 23 15.07 -21.68 -1.79
CA SER A 23 14.91 -22.20 -3.16
C SER A 23 13.51 -22.79 -3.33
N ALA A 24 12.97 -22.72 -4.55
CA ALA A 24 11.84 -23.54 -4.95
C ALA A 24 12.26 -25.04 -4.88
N GLY A 25 11.81 -25.72 -3.82
CA GLY A 25 12.06 -27.15 -3.58
C GLY A 25 12.15 -27.52 -2.09
N SER A 26 12.30 -28.82 -1.79
CA SER A 26 12.34 -29.36 -0.42
C SER A 26 13.59 -28.98 0.39
N PHE A 27 14.52 -28.20 -0.17
CA PHE A 27 15.79 -27.81 0.46
C PHE A 27 16.16 -26.34 0.19
N SER A 28 16.78 -25.66 1.16
CA SER A 28 17.37 -24.30 1.06
C SER A 28 18.89 -24.34 1.14
N LEU A 29 19.58 -23.46 0.41
CA LEU A 29 21.02 -23.26 0.54
C LEU A 29 21.28 -22.21 1.62
N VAL A 30 22.06 -22.56 2.65
CA VAL A 30 22.40 -21.65 3.74
C VAL A 30 23.92 -21.61 3.98
N ALA A 31 24.39 -20.51 4.55
CA ALA A 31 25.74 -20.39 5.08
C ALA A 31 25.67 -20.26 6.61
N ASN A 32 26.54 -20.97 7.33
CA ASN A 32 26.68 -20.75 8.78
C ASN A 32 27.51 -19.49 9.08
N LYS A 33 27.65 -19.14 10.37
CA LYS A 33 28.44 -17.97 10.83
C LYS A 33 29.91 -17.94 10.36
N ASN A 34 30.46 -19.10 9.99
CA ASN A 34 31.81 -19.24 9.45
C ASN A 34 31.85 -19.29 7.91
N GLY A 35 30.71 -18.98 7.27
CA GLY A 35 30.50 -18.98 5.83
C GLY A 35 30.35 -20.37 5.19
N LYS A 36 30.34 -21.45 5.98
CA LYS A 36 30.27 -22.82 5.45
C LYS A 36 28.90 -23.15 4.87
N ALA A 37 28.89 -23.76 3.69
CA ALA A 37 27.69 -24.07 2.90
C ALA A 37 26.96 -25.32 3.40
N PHE A 38 25.62 -25.24 3.50
CA PHE A 38 24.73 -26.36 3.82
C PHE A 38 23.47 -26.33 2.95
N ALA A 39 22.96 -27.51 2.58
CA ALA A 39 21.60 -27.69 2.10
C ALA A 39 20.71 -28.08 3.29
N VAL A 40 19.68 -27.31 3.60
CA VAL A 40 18.74 -27.56 4.71
C VAL A 40 17.43 -28.02 4.15
N ASN A 41 16.96 -29.20 4.55
CA ASN A 41 15.63 -29.65 4.19
C ASN A 41 14.58 -28.75 4.85
N ASN A 42 13.73 -28.11 4.04
CA ASN A 42 12.79 -27.10 4.51
C ASN A 42 11.67 -27.67 5.40
N ALA A 43 11.35 -28.96 5.26
CA ALA A 43 10.31 -29.63 6.03
C ALA A 43 10.84 -30.20 7.36
N SER A 44 12.00 -30.84 7.34
CA SER A 44 12.57 -31.54 8.51
C SER A 44 13.64 -30.75 9.27
N GLY A 45 14.11 -29.63 8.73
CA GLY A 45 15.23 -28.86 9.30
C GLY A 45 16.59 -29.54 9.19
N ARG A 46 16.68 -30.78 8.70
CA ARG A 46 17.97 -31.49 8.58
C ARG A 46 18.90 -30.78 7.60
N SER A 47 20.11 -30.47 8.03
CA SER A 47 21.15 -29.84 7.21
C SER A 47 22.18 -30.86 6.71
N PHE A 48 22.68 -30.61 5.50
CA PHE A 48 23.67 -31.43 4.84
C PHE A 48 24.81 -30.52 4.34
N PRO A 49 26.06 -30.75 4.75
CA PRO A 49 27.18 -29.91 4.31
C PRO A 49 27.43 -30.07 2.80
N ILE A 50 27.76 -28.96 2.15
CA ILE A 50 28.03 -28.93 0.71
C ILE A 50 29.53 -28.95 0.46
N LEU A 51 29.99 -29.95 -0.28
CA LEU A 51 31.41 -30.27 -0.48
C LEU A 51 31.84 -30.03 -1.94
N SER A 52 33.10 -29.65 -2.15
CA SER A 52 33.74 -29.64 -3.48
C SER A 52 34.24 -31.02 -3.90
N ASP A 53 34.19 -31.30 -5.20
CA ASP A 53 34.51 -32.62 -5.72
C ASP A 53 36.01 -32.95 -5.66
N ASN A 54 36.88 -31.94 -5.76
CA ASN A 54 38.34 -32.14 -5.69
C ASN A 54 39.12 -30.83 -5.43
N PRO A 55 39.87 -30.66 -4.32
CA PRO A 55 39.90 -31.53 -3.14
C PRO A 55 38.57 -31.48 -2.38
N ILE A 56 38.27 -32.53 -1.58
CA ILE A 56 37.05 -32.56 -0.75
C ILE A 56 37.18 -31.55 0.38
N LYS A 57 36.53 -30.40 0.21
CA LYS A 57 36.44 -29.34 1.22
C LYS A 57 35.03 -28.79 1.23
N GLN A 58 34.52 -28.48 2.41
CA GLN A 58 33.22 -27.80 2.51
C GLN A 58 33.33 -26.40 1.92
N TYR A 59 32.43 -26.08 0.98
CA TYR A 59 32.37 -24.79 0.31
C TYR A 59 32.19 -23.66 1.34
N ASN A 60 32.89 -22.56 1.11
CA ASN A 60 32.72 -21.33 1.86
C ASN A 60 32.02 -20.31 0.96
N LEU A 61 30.81 -19.90 1.33
CA LEU A 61 29.96 -18.97 0.59
C LEU A 61 30.19 -17.52 1.01
N ASN A 62 30.87 -17.28 2.13
CA ASN A 62 31.22 -15.93 2.59
C ASN A 62 32.74 -15.77 2.64
N ASP A 63 33.23 -14.59 2.30
CA ASP A 63 34.61 -14.20 2.56
C ASP A 63 34.70 -12.79 3.15
N ASN A 64 35.93 -12.28 3.32
CA ASN A 64 36.19 -10.98 3.92
C ASN A 64 35.65 -9.79 3.08
N LYS A 65 35.30 -10.03 1.82
CA LYS A 65 34.83 -9.03 0.86
C LYS A 65 33.37 -9.23 0.47
N TRP A 66 32.89 -10.46 0.40
CA TRP A 66 31.59 -10.84 -0.16
C TRP A 66 30.76 -11.64 0.82
N GLU A 67 29.47 -11.30 0.92
CA GLU A 67 28.49 -12.02 1.71
C GLU A 67 27.35 -12.55 0.85
N LEU A 68 26.94 -13.79 1.10
CA LEU A 68 25.80 -14.38 0.43
C LEU A 68 24.53 -13.64 0.87
N ILE A 69 23.82 -13.07 -0.12
CA ILE A 69 22.57 -12.35 0.07
C ILE A 69 21.38 -13.01 -0.65
N ALA A 70 21.63 -13.84 -1.67
CA ALA A 70 20.58 -14.65 -2.29
C ALA A 70 21.08 -16.02 -2.80
N ALA A 71 20.23 -17.04 -2.79
CA ALA A 71 20.45 -18.32 -3.46
C ALA A 71 19.12 -18.98 -3.84
N GLU A 72 18.99 -19.46 -5.07
CA GLU A 72 17.75 -20.07 -5.58
C GLU A 72 18.04 -21.26 -6.50
N ARG A 73 17.00 -22.07 -6.78
CA ARG A 73 17.02 -23.14 -7.77
C ARG A 73 15.94 -22.85 -8.80
N ASN A 74 16.33 -22.68 -10.05
CA ASN A 74 15.42 -22.40 -11.16
C ASN A 74 15.77 -23.28 -12.37
N GLY A 75 14.77 -23.96 -12.95
CA GLY A 75 14.97 -24.83 -14.11
C GLY A 75 16.01 -25.96 -13.91
N GLY A 76 16.12 -26.49 -12.69
CA GLY A 76 17.10 -27.53 -12.34
C GLY A 76 18.52 -27.04 -12.03
N LYS A 77 18.81 -25.75 -12.24
CA LYS A 77 20.11 -25.11 -11.98
C LYS A 77 20.07 -24.35 -10.65
N ASN A 78 21.21 -24.21 -9.99
CA ASN A 78 21.30 -23.41 -8.76
C ASN A 78 21.95 -22.06 -9.07
N TYR A 79 21.47 -21.00 -8.43
CA TYR A 79 21.95 -19.63 -8.56
C TYR A 79 22.27 -19.08 -7.18
N ALA A 80 23.25 -18.19 -7.09
CA ALA A 80 23.53 -17.44 -5.87
C ALA A 80 24.00 -16.02 -6.20
N ALA A 81 23.71 -15.09 -5.27
CA ALA A 81 24.10 -13.70 -5.32
C ALA A 81 24.85 -13.31 -4.04
N TRP A 82 25.91 -12.54 -4.21
CA TRP A 82 26.73 -12.01 -3.14
C TRP A 82 26.79 -10.49 -3.20
N GLN A 83 26.78 -9.84 -2.05
CA GLN A 83 27.01 -8.42 -1.91
C GLN A 83 28.43 -8.15 -1.39
N HIS A 84 29.11 -7.19 -1.99
CA HIS A 84 30.41 -6.74 -1.51
C HIS A 84 30.22 -5.83 -0.29
N ARG A 85 30.76 -6.25 0.86
CA ARG A 85 30.52 -5.62 2.17
C ARG A 85 30.87 -4.13 2.24
N LYS A 86 31.84 -3.67 1.44
CA LYS A 86 32.29 -2.25 1.44
C LYS A 86 31.63 -1.38 0.37
N THR A 87 31.23 -1.96 -0.74
CA THR A 87 30.81 -1.18 -1.93
C THR A 87 29.34 -1.42 -2.27
N GLY A 88 28.68 -2.40 -1.65
CA GLY A 88 27.30 -2.78 -1.96
C GLY A 88 27.12 -3.47 -3.32
N SER A 89 28.18 -3.56 -4.14
CA SER A 89 28.12 -4.20 -5.46
C SER A 89 27.69 -5.66 -5.37
N ILE A 90 26.89 -6.14 -6.34
CA ILE A 90 26.33 -7.49 -6.35
C ILE A 90 27.01 -8.34 -7.43
N ASN A 91 27.36 -9.57 -7.09
CA ASN A 91 27.88 -10.57 -8.01
C ASN A 91 26.97 -11.81 -7.99
N THR A 92 26.76 -12.48 -9.12
CA THR A 92 25.91 -13.68 -9.21
C THR A 92 26.63 -14.84 -9.90
N LYS A 93 26.27 -16.09 -9.53
CA LYS A 93 26.88 -17.30 -10.09
C LYS A 93 25.87 -18.43 -10.21
N GLN A 94 25.91 -19.14 -11.33
CA GLN A 94 25.17 -20.37 -11.58
C GLN A 94 26.05 -21.60 -11.26
N PHE A 95 25.45 -22.65 -10.70
CA PHE A 95 26.06 -23.95 -10.43
C PHE A 95 25.31 -25.08 -11.15
N ASN A 96 26.04 -26.13 -11.53
CA ASN A 96 25.49 -27.31 -12.20
C ASN A 96 24.82 -28.29 -11.22
N ASN A 97 24.04 -29.22 -11.79
CA ASN A 97 22.92 -29.94 -11.15
C ASN A 97 23.27 -31.00 -10.08
N TYR A 98 24.49 -31.10 -9.58
CA TYR A 98 24.87 -32.17 -8.65
C TYR A 98 25.49 -31.61 -7.38
N TRP A 99 24.76 -31.71 -6.28
CA TRP A 99 25.34 -31.66 -4.94
C TRP A 99 25.55 -33.12 -4.52
N LEU A 100 26.81 -33.55 -4.38
CA LEU A 100 27.12 -34.89 -3.89
C LEU A 100 26.74 -35.00 -2.41
N LEU A 101 25.53 -35.47 -2.13
CA LEU A 101 25.13 -35.98 -0.82
C LEU A 101 25.79 -37.34 -0.62
N LYS A 102 27.00 -37.35 -0.08
CA LYS A 102 27.63 -38.60 0.38
C LYS A 102 26.99 -39.00 1.71
N LYS A 103 26.26 -40.12 1.70
CA LYS A 103 25.83 -40.84 2.90
C LYS A 103 27.08 -41.48 3.49
N ASP A 104 27.47 -41.11 4.70
CA ASP A 104 28.68 -41.66 5.29
C ASP A 104 28.56 -43.17 5.54
N LEU A 105 29.67 -43.86 5.23
CA LEU A 105 30.01 -45.28 5.45
C LEU A 105 29.45 -46.32 4.46
N GLY A 106 30.27 -46.62 3.44
CA GLY A 106 30.23 -47.89 2.68
C GLY A 106 29.90 -47.72 1.20
N THR A 107 30.85 -48.08 0.34
CA THR A 107 30.67 -48.13 -1.12
C THR A 107 29.54 -49.08 -1.51
N ALA A 108 28.51 -48.59 -2.20
CA ALA A 108 27.62 -49.43 -2.99
C ALA A 108 27.56 -48.88 -4.42
N LYS A 109 27.92 -49.72 -5.40
CA LYS A 109 27.83 -49.41 -6.84
C LYS A 109 26.41 -49.65 -7.33
N THR A 110 26.02 -48.87 -8.34
CA THR A 110 24.76 -48.96 -9.08
C THR A 110 24.47 -50.37 -9.61
N GLY A 111 23.27 -50.89 -9.31
CA GLY A 111 22.75 -52.18 -9.81
C GLY A 111 22.26 -53.20 -8.77
N SER A 112 22.30 -52.92 -7.46
CA SER A 112 21.77 -53.84 -6.45
C SER A 112 20.28 -53.65 -6.16
N LYS A 113 19.65 -54.75 -5.74
CA LYS A 113 18.21 -54.91 -5.40
C LYS A 113 17.68 -53.89 -4.37
N ASP A 114 18.56 -53.26 -3.60
CA ASP A 114 18.22 -52.25 -2.58
C ASP A 114 17.79 -50.89 -3.17
N TYR A 115 18.14 -50.58 -4.43
CA TYR A 115 17.77 -49.31 -5.06
C TYR A 115 16.26 -49.20 -5.29
N SER A 116 15.63 -50.29 -5.74
CA SER A 116 14.19 -50.34 -6.02
C SER A 116 13.31 -50.33 -4.76
N GLU A 117 13.77 -50.92 -3.65
CA GLU A 117 13.04 -50.85 -2.38
C GLU A 117 13.16 -49.47 -1.74
N SER A 118 14.31 -48.80 -1.89
CA SER A 118 14.55 -47.44 -1.39
C SER A 118 13.78 -46.37 -2.14
N GLU A 119 13.68 -46.50 -3.48
CA GLU A 119 12.85 -45.62 -4.31
C GLU A 119 11.36 -45.84 -4.03
N SER A 120 10.94 -47.10 -3.83
CA SER A 120 9.57 -47.42 -3.44
C SER A 120 9.22 -46.86 -2.05
N LEU A 121 10.09 -46.99 -1.04
CA LEU A 121 9.90 -46.38 0.29
C LEU A 121 9.98 -44.86 0.30
N PHE A 122 10.78 -44.26 -0.60
CA PHE A 122 10.84 -42.82 -0.79
C PHE A 122 9.55 -42.29 -1.42
N LEU A 123 9.01 -42.95 -2.45
CA LEU A 123 7.73 -42.61 -3.07
C LEU A 123 6.53 -42.91 -2.16
N GLN A 124 6.57 -44.00 -1.37
CA GLN A 124 5.50 -44.35 -0.43
C GLN A 124 5.38 -43.34 0.72
N ASN A 125 6.49 -42.74 1.16
CA ASN A 125 6.47 -41.65 2.14
C ASN A 125 6.21 -40.28 1.50
N PHE A 126 6.47 -40.12 0.20
CA PHE A 126 6.14 -38.91 -0.56
C PHE A 126 4.63 -38.80 -0.81
N ASP A 127 3.94 -39.91 -1.08
CA ASP A 127 2.48 -39.93 -1.32
C ASP A 127 1.66 -39.91 -0.01
N ASN A 128 2.17 -40.44 1.10
CA ASN A 128 1.45 -40.47 2.37
C ASN A 128 1.40 -39.11 3.09
N ASP A 129 2.41 -38.24 2.90
CA ASP A 129 2.34 -36.84 3.37
C ASP A 129 1.57 -35.92 2.40
N TYR A 130 1.36 -36.35 1.14
CA TYR A 130 0.51 -35.65 0.18
C TYR A 130 -0.98 -35.89 0.47
N ASN A 131 -1.34 -37.08 0.96
CA ASN A 131 -2.73 -37.48 1.25
C ASN A 131 -3.22 -37.13 2.68
N SER A 132 -2.39 -36.49 3.51
CA SER A 132 -2.82 -35.90 4.79
C SER A 132 -3.04 -34.38 4.73
N LEU A 133 -2.84 -33.77 3.56
CA LEU A 133 -3.26 -32.40 3.21
C LEU A 133 -4.70 -32.35 2.68
N ASP A 134 -5.57 -33.22 3.22
CA ASP A 134 -6.98 -33.22 2.91
C ASP A 134 -7.64 -31.92 3.38
N LYS A 135 -8.11 -31.14 2.38
CA LYS A 135 -8.94 -29.92 2.43
C LYS A 135 -8.26 -28.54 2.54
N VAL A 136 -7.00 -28.36 2.16
CA VAL A 136 -6.46 -26.99 1.92
C VAL A 136 -5.66 -26.93 0.62
N ASN A 137 -6.32 -27.16 -0.52
CA ASN A 137 -5.79 -26.86 -1.83
C ASN A 137 -6.68 -25.82 -2.51
N TYR A 138 -6.33 -24.53 -2.42
CA TYR A 138 -6.68 -23.52 -3.45
C TYR A 138 -5.79 -22.26 -3.51
N TRP A 139 -4.69 -22.21 -2.76
CA TRP A 139 -3.69 -21.16 -2.88
C TRP A 139 -2.32 -21.81 -2.79
N SER A 140 -1.64 -21.99 -3.93
CA SER A 140 -0.23 -22.34 -3.88
C SER A 140 0.49 -21.14 -3.27
N PRO A 141 0.96 -21.20 -2.02
CA PRO A 141 1.39 -20.01 -1.30
C PRO A 141 2.51 -19.36 -2.10
N ASN A 142 2.36 -18.06 -2.38
CA ASN A 142 3.42 -17.28 -2.98
C ASN A 142 4.71 -17.43 -2.17
N SER A 143 5.87 -17.30 -2.82
CA SER A 143 7.17 -17.66 -2.23
C SER A 143 7.46 -16.97 -0.88
N TYR A 144 6.87 -15.81 -0.61
CA TYR A 144 7.02 -15.05 0.64
C TYR A 144 5.81 -15.08 1.58
N TRP A 145 4.80 -15.94 1.33
CA TRP A 145 3.60 -16.08 2.16
C TRP A 145 3.89 -16.21 3.67
N LYS A 146 4.92 -16.99 4.03
CA LYS A 146 5.32 -17.21 5.43
C LYS A 146 5.78 -15.95 6.17
N PHE A 147 6.17 -14.90 5.43
CA PHE A 147 6.59 -13.62 6.00
C PHE A 147 5.43 -12.64 6.20
N LEU A 148 4.24 -12.98 5.71
CA LEU A 148 3.02 -12.17 5.83
C LEU A 148 2.32 -12.42 7.15
N TRP A 149 2.99 -12.11 8.27
CA TRP A 149 2.45 -12.31 9.61
C TRP A 149 1.09 -11.62 9.80
N GLY A 150 0.87 -10.48 9.14
CA GLY A 150 -0.40 -9.74 9.18
C GLY A 150 -1.59 -10.52 8.65
N TYR A 151 -1.37 -11.59 7.88
CA TYR A 151 -2.44 -12.42 7.30
C TYR A 151 -2.93 -13.49 8.28
N GLN A 152 -2.11 -13.77 9.30
CA GLN A 152 -2.36 -14.78 10.32
C GLN A 152 -3.53 -14.40 11.23
N GLN A 153 -3.84 -15.28 12.17
CA GLN A 153 -5.00 -15.12 13.04
C GLN A 153 -4.92 -13.86 13.92
N ASN A 154 -6.08 -13.28 14.22
CA ASN A 154 -6.24 -12.30 15.31
C ASN A 154 -5.97 -12.97 16.69
N GLY A 155 -6.10 -12.20 17.79
CA GLY A 155 -6.03 -12.74 19.16
C GLY A 155 -4.71 -12.47 19.89
N ALA A 156 -3.95 -13.53 20.20
CA ALA A 156 -2.63 -13.42 20.81
C ALA A 156 -1.61 -12.80 19.84
N SER A 157 -1.71 -13.16 18.56
CA SER A 157 -1.08 -12.48 17.43
C SER A 157 -1.86 -11.23 17.01
N GLY A 158 -1.16 -10.27 16.39
CA GLY A 158 -1.77 -9.05 15.86
C GLY A 158 -2.28 -9.14 14.42
N GLY A 159 -2.47 -10.34 13.86
CA GLY A 159 -2.87 -10.54 12.47
C GLY A 159 -4.30 -10.08 12.18
N ALA A 160 -4.73 -10.18 10.92
CA ALA A 160 -6.00 -9.67 10.42
C ALA A 160 -6.95 -10.75 9.85
N ASN A 161 -6.72 -12.03 10.17
CA ASN A 161 -7.58 -13.15 9.74
C ASN A 161 -7.78 -13.20 8.20
N ILE A 162 -6.75 -12.89 7.41
CA ILE A 162 -6.85 -12.90 5.94
C ILE A 162 -6.81 -14.33 5.40
N VAL A 163 -5.97 -15.21 5.97
CA VAL A 163 -5.91 -16.63 5.55
C VAL A 163 -7.30 -17.30 5.61
N PRO A 164 -8.02 -17.28 6.74
CA PRO A 164 -9.35 -17.89 6.80
C PRO A 164 -10.34 -17.22 5.84
N ALA A 165 -10.26 -15.90 5.63
CA ALA A 165 -11.12 -15.19 4.68
C ALA A 165 -10.93 -15.69 3.23
N PHE A 166 -9.68 -15.96 2.84
CA PHE A 166 -9.35 -16.51 1.53
C PHE A 166 -9.84 -17.95 1.32
N LEU A 167 -9.90 -18.74 2.39
CA LEU A 167 -10.49 -20.08 2.35
C LEU A 167 -12.00 -20.01 2.16
N GLU A 168 -12.68 -19.09 2.87
CA GLU A 168 -14.12 -18.88 2.75
C GLU A 168 -14.55 -18.23 1.44
N TRP A 169 -13.68 -17.46 0.81
CA TRP A 169 -13.98 -16.82 -0.46
C TRP A 169 -13.99 -17.79 -1.65
N GLU A 170 -13.45 -19.00 -1.50
CA GLU A 170 -13.12 -19.87 -2.66
C GLU A 170 -12.46 -19.04 -3.76
N ALA A 171 -11.59 -18.10 -3.37
CA ALA A 171 -11.46 -16.90 -4.17
C ALA A 171 -11.09 -17.27 -5.60
N PRO A 172 -11.82 -16.72 -6.58
CA PRO A 172 -11.65 -17.14 -7.95
C PRO A 172 -10.19 -16.98 -8.32
N ILE A 173 -9.61 -18.08 -8.79
CA ILE A 173 -8.44 -18.04 -9.66
C ILE A 173 -8.74 -16.90 -10.63
N ALA A 174 -7.80 -15.96 -10.79
CA ALA A 174 -7.97 -14.72 -11.55
C ALA A 174 -8.51 -14.91 -12.99
N GLU A 175 -8.64 -16.15 -13.45
CA GLU A 175 -9.15 -16.62 -14.73
C GLU A 175 -10.69 -16.70 -14.81
N ASN A 176 -11.44 -16.73 -13.69
CA ASN A 176 -12.90 -16.91 -13.70
C ASN A 176 -13.76 -15.67 -13.36
N ILE A 177 -13.16 -14.52 -13.04
CA ILE A 177 -13.91 -13.26 -12.91
C ILE A 177 -13.69 -12.39 -14.15
N SER A 178 -14.81 -12.06 -14.82
CA SER A 178 -14.90 -10.96 -15.77
C SER A 178 -14.16 -9.72 -15.25
N SER A 179 -13.37 -9.09 -16.12
CA SER A 179 -12.68 -7.82 -15.82
C SER A 179 -13.63 -6.74 -15.30
N SER A 180 -14.91 -6.78 -15.70
CA SER A 180 -15.96 -5.84 -15.28
C SER A 180 -16.41 -5.98 -13.82
N ALA A 181 -16.04 -7.04 -13.10
CA ALA A 181 -16.41 -7.27 -11.70
C ALA A 181 -15.26 -7.00 -10.71
N ARG A 182 -14.12 -6.49 -11.19
CA ARG A 182 -12.96 -6.15 -10.34
C ARG A 182 -13.07 -4.70 -9.87
N ASN A 183 -12.97 -4.49 -8.57
CA ASN A 183 -12.91 -3.15 -8.01
C ASN A 183 -11.57 -2.47 -8.31
N ILE A 184 -11.64 -1.18 -8.62
CA ILE A 184 -10.49 -0.30 -8.77
C ILE A 184 -10.16 0.30 -7.41
N VAL A 185 -8.90 0.17 -7.01
CA VAL A 185 -8.29 0.82 -5.85
C VAL A 185 -7.25 1.81 -6.35
N ALA A 186 -7.48 3.10 -6.12
CA ALA A 186 -6.52 4.14 -6.45
C ALA A 186 -5.47 4.25 -5.34
N ILE A 187 -4.19 4.22 -5.73
CA ILE A 187 -3.05 4.41 -4.84
C ILE A 187 -2.51 5.81 -5.10
N LEU A 188 -2.77 6.73 -4.17
CA LEU A 188 -2.25 8.09 -4.21
C LEU A 188 -0.97 8.10 -3.38
N ASP A 189 0.17 7.99 -4.05
CA ASP A 189 1.46 7.80 -3.40
C ASP A 189 2.63 8.33 -4.27
N THR A 190 3.80 7.73 -4.14
CA THR A 190 5.07 8.00 -4.85
C THR A 190 5.12 7.40 -6.26
N GLY A 191 3.99 6.86 -6.72
CA GLY A 191 3.86 6.05 -7.93
C GLY A 191 3.83 4.56 -7.63
N VAL A 192 3.76 3.74 -8.67
CA VAL A 192 3.87 2.28 -8.60
C VAL A 192 4.82 1.80 -9.68
N ARG A 193 5.74 0.89 -9.34
CA ARG A 193 6.49 0.13 -10.34
C ARG A 193 5.53 -0.86 -11.02
N TRP A 194 4.74 -0.34 -11.96
CA TRP A 194 3.65 -1.06 -12.61
C TRP A 194 4.14 -2.25 -13.44
N THR A 195 5.44 -2.31 -13.78
CA THR A 195 6.09 -3.45 -14.45
C THR A 195 6.50 -4.57 -13.49
N HIS A 196 6.26 -4.45 -12.18
CA HIS A 196 6.63 -5.46 -11.20
C HIS A 196 5.89 -6.79 -11.46
N GLU A 197 6.61 -7.91 -11.40
CA GLU A 197 6.12 -9.24 -11.79
C GLU A 197 4.86 -9.68 -11.03
N ASP A 198 4.75 -9.22 -9.79
CA ASP A 198 3.63 -9.48 -8.89
C ASP A 198 2.44 -8.51 -9.01
N LEU A 199 2.60 -7.42 -9.79
CA LEU A 199 1.61 -6.34 -9.88
C LEU A 199 1.09 -6.09 -11.31
N TYR A 200 1.91 -6.29 -12.34
CA TYR A 200 1.62 -5.77 -13.69
C TYR A 200 0.26 -6.18 -14.26
N GLN A 201 -0.23 -7.40 -13.97
CA GLN A 201 -1.56 -7.82 -14.44
C GLN A 201 -2.72 -7.27 -13.60
N ASN A 202 -2.44 -6.76 -12.40
CA ASN A 202 -3.38 -6.09 -11.53
C ASN A 202 -3.34 -4.58 -11.67
N ILE A 203 -2.52 -4.02 -12.57
CA ILE A 203 -2.60 -2.59 -12.90
C ILE A 203 -3.91 -2.29 -13.63
N TRP A 204 -4.56 -1.20 -13.23
CA TRP A 204 -5.68 -0.62 -13.95
C TRP A 204 -5.17 0.03 -15.23
N ILE A 205 -5.91 -0.19 -16.32
CA ILE A 205 -5.55 0.34 -17.63
C ILE A 205 -6.68 1.27 -18.06
N ASN A 206 -6.36 2.53 -18.38
CA ASN A 206 -7.31 3.40 -19.05
C ASN A 206 -7.50 2.89 -20.49
N THR A 207 -8.55 2.09 -20.71
CA THR A 207 -8.82 1.51 -22.04
C THR A 207 -9.27 2.54 -23.08
N LYS A 208 -9.52 3.79 -22.67
CA LYS A 208 -9.92 4.87 -23.57
C LYS A 208 -8.72 5.60 -24.18
N GLU A 209 -7.54 5.52 -23.56
CA GLU A 209 -6.30 6.09 -24.09
C GLU A 209 -5.62 5.18 -25.10
N ILE A 210 -5.03 5.76 -26.13
CA ILE A 210 -4.09 5.13 -27.05
C ILE A 210 -2.77 5.88 -26.89
N ILE A 211 -1.64 5.17 -26.73
CA ILE A 211 -0.34 5.84 -26.59
C ILE A 211 0.05 6.51 -27.93
N ASN A 212 -0.28 7.80 -28.06
CA ASN A 212 -0.13 8.57 -29.29
C ASN A 212 0.23 10.05 -29.05
N ASN A 213 0.51 10.44 -27.79
CA ASN A 213 0.73 11.79 -27.30
C ASN A 213 -0.49 12.73 -27.43
N LEU A 214 -1.70 12.18 -27.36
CA LEU A 214 -2.96 12.94 -27.31
C LEU A 214 -3.73 12.56 -26.03
N ASP A 215 -4.72 13.38 -25.69
CA ASP A 215 -5.72 13.07 -24.68
C ASP A 215 -6.96 12.54 -25.42
N ASP A 216 -7.02 11.22 -25.61
CA ASP A 216 -8.05 10.59 -26.45
C ASP A 216 -9.43 10.60 -25.78
N ASP A 217 -9.48 10.57 -24.45
CA ASP A 217 -10.71 10.54 -23.68
C ASP A 217 -11.18 11.94 -23.19
N ASN A 218 -10.39 12.98 -23.49
CA ASN A 218 -10.61 14.39 -23.13
C ASN A 218 -10.76 14.60 -21.61
N ASN A 219 -10.01 13.85 -20.80
CA ASN A 219 -10.00 13.98 -19.35
C ASN A 219 -8.99 15.00 -18.82
N GLY A 220 -8.15 15.57 -19.69
CA GLY A 220 -7.10 16.54 -19.38
C GLY A 220 -5.71 15.93 -19.22
N PHE A 221 -5.54 14.62 -19.41
CA PHE A 221 -4.32 13.87 -19.12
C PHE A 221 -3.87 13.04 -20.34
N ILE A 222 -2.84 13.53 -21.04
CA ILE A 222 -2.32 12.93 -22.27
C ILE A 222 -1.76 11.52 -22.01
N ASP A 223 -2.22 10.49 -22.71
CA ASP A 223 -1.66 9.12 -22.63
C ASP A 223 -1.64 8.52 -21.20
N ASP A 224 -2.61 8.84 -20.32
CA ASP A 224 -2.70 8.38 -18.91
C ASP A 224 -3.05 6.87 -18.71
N ARG A 225 -2.57 6.04 -19.63
CA ARG A 225 -2.89 4.63 -19.83
C ARG A 225 -2.74 3.75 -18.59
N VAL A 226 -1.75 4.04 -17.74
CA VAL A 226 -1.45 3.28 -16.52
C VAL A 226 -1.65 4.13 -15.26
N GLY A 227 -2.41 5.22 -15.38
CA GLY A 227 -2.54 6.28 -14.37
C GLY A 227 -1.71 7.51 -14.72
N TRP A 228 -1.55 8.41 -13.75
CA TRP A 228 -0.99 9.75 -13.99
C TRP A 228 -0.03 10.20 -12.89
N ASP A 229 1.01 10.93 -13.26
CA ASP A 229 1.92 11.62 -12.35
C ASP A 229 1.49 13.07 -12.14
N PHE A 230 0.80 13.33 -11.04
CA PHE A 230 0.44 14.67 -10.60
C PHE A 230 1.62 15.44 -10.01
N ALA A 231 2.67 14.76 -9.52
CA ALA A 231 3.83 15.41 -8.94
C ALA A 231 4.71 16.09 -10.01
N TYR A 232 4.77 15.52 -11.21
CA TYR A 232 5.52 16.07 -12.35
C TYR A 232 4.65 16.46 -13.55
N ALA A 233 3.34 16.24 -13.48
CA ALA A 233 2.36 16.52 -14.52
C ALA A 233 2.65 15.79 -15.85
N ASP A 234 2.90 14.49 -15.77
CA ASP A 234 3.17 13.63 -16.93
C ASP A 234 2.51 12.23 -16.83
N ASN A 235 2.63 11.45 -17.91
CA ASN A 235 2.06 10.10 -18.02
C ASN A 235 2.98 8.99 -17.45
N SER A 236 3.97 9.34 -16.64
CA SER A 236 4.95 8.42 -16.07
C SER A 236 4.81 8.30 -14.54
N PRO A 237 3.73 7.68 -14.02
CA PRO A 237 3.53 7.48 -12.58
C PRO A 237 4.41 6.36 -12.00
N THR A 238 5.60 6.11 -12.57
CA THR A 238 6.49 5.04 -12.13
C THR A 238 7.13 5.39 -10.79
N ASP A 239 7.14 4.43 -9.89
CA ASP A 239 7.77 4.60 -8.58
C ASP A 239 9.29 4.44 -8.66
N VAL A 240 10.01 5.43 -8.15
CA VAL A 240 11.48 5.35 -7.93
C VAL A 240 11.85 5.34 -6.45
N LYS A 241 10.92 5.66 -5.54
CA LYS A 241 11.16 5.69 -4.09
C LYS A 241 10.87 4.35 -3.42
N GLY A 242 9.84 3.64 -3.88
CA GLY A 242 9.46 2.29 -3.46
C GLY A 242 8.29 2.21 -2.50
N HIS A 243 7.86 3.34 -1.93
CA HIS A 243 6.78 3.38 -0.95
C HIS A 243 5.43 3.01 -1.59
N GLY A 244 5.09 3.60 -2.73
CA GLY A 244 3.82 3.36 -3.40
C GLY A 244 3.75 1.96 -4.01
N THR A 245 4.87 1.42 -4.49
CA THR A 245 4.97 0.01 -4.91
C THR A 245 4.71 -0.94 -3.74
N HIS A 246 5.23 -0.64 -2.55
CA HIS A 246 4.98 -1.44 -1.35
C HIS A 246 3.53 -1.40 -0.90
N VAL A 247 2.91 -0.20 -0.94
CA VAL A 247 1.49 -0.01 -0.68
C VAL A 247 0.64 -0.81 -1.68
N ALA A 248 0.92 -0.71 -2.99
CA ALA A 248 0.20 -1.43 -4.04
C ALA A 248 0.25 -2.95 -3.88
N GLY A 249 1.42 -3.51 -3.53
CA GLY A 249 1.56 -4.94 -3.25
C GLY A 249 0.72 -5.42 -2.07
N THR A 250 0.64 -4.63 -1.00
CA THR A 250 -0.18 -4.97 0.18
C THR A 250 -1.67 -5.00 -0.16
N VAL A 251 -2.11 -4.15 -1.10
CA VAL A 251 -3.48 -4.19 -1.62
C VAL A 251 -3.67 -5.38 -2.55
N ALA A 252 -2.85 -5.54 -3.60
CA ALA A 252 -3.19 -6.36 -4.75
C ALA A 252 -2.03 -7.14 -5.40
N ALA A 253 -0.97 -7.50 -4.67
CA ALA A 253 -0.04 -8.50 -5.18
C ALA A 253 -0.80 -9.80 -5.50
N ARG A 254 -0.49 -10.40 -6.64
CA ARG A 254 -1.28 -11.48 -7.22
C ARG A 254 -1.08 -12.78 -6.49
N ALA A 255 -2.07 -13.66 -6.47
CA ALA A 255 -1.85 -15.06 -6.14
C ALA A 255 -1.32 -15.82 -7.37
N ASN A 256 0.00 -15.91 -7.50
CA ASN A 256 0.67 -16.42 -8.71
C ASN A 256 1.90 -17.29 -8.39
N LYS A 257 2.08 -17.70 -7.12
CA LYS A 257 3.25 -18.44 -6.59
C LYS A 257 4.54 -17.64 -6.47
N VAL A 258 4.54 -16.35 -6.82
CA VAL A 258 5.71 -15.46 -6.79
C VAL A 258 5.53 -14.44 -5.69
N GLY A 259 6.58 -14.16 -4.92
CA GLY A 259 6.60 -13.02 -4.01
C GLY A 259 5.56 -13.06 -2.90
N VAL A 260 4.80 -11.96 -2.80
CA VAL A 260 3.79 -11.75 -1.76
C VAL A 260 2.39 -11.81 -2.35
N ILE A 261 1.36 -11.90 -1.51
CA ILE A 261 -0.03 -11.79 -1.92
C ILE A 261 -0.65 -10.58 -1.25
N GLY A 262 -1.47 -9.83 -1.97
CA GLY A 262 -2.22 -8.70 -1.46
C GLY A 262 -3.51 -9.12 -0.79
N SER A 263 -4.10 -8.22 0.00
CA SER A 263 -5.36 -8.49 0.72
C SER A 263 -6.56 -8.60 -0.23
N ASN A 264 -6.43 -8.08 -1.46
CA ASN A 264 -7.30 -8.40 -2.59
C ASN A 264 -6.45 -8.74 -3.85
N PRO A 265 -6.09 -10.00 -4.09
CA PRO A 265 -5.19 -10.41 -5.17
C PRO A 265 -5.77 -10.26 -6.58
N ILE A 266 -7.02 -9.79 -6.71
CA ILE A 266 -7.70 -9.56 -8.00
C ILE A 266 -8.11 -8.09 -8.21
N ALA A 267 -7.82 -7.19 -7.26
CA ALA A 267 -8.11 -5.77 -7.41
C ALA A 267 -7.32 -5.15 -8.57
N LYS A 268 -7.85 -4.06 -9.13
CA LYS A 268 -7.14 -3.24 -10.11
C LYS A 268 -6.54 -2.02 -9.43
N ILE A 269 -5.23 -1.82 -9.58
CA ILE A 269 -4.46 -0.72 -9.01
C ILE A 269 -4.41 0.43 -10.00
N MET A 270 -5.08 1.53 -9.67
CA MET A 270 -4.93 2.80 -10.38
C MET A 270 -3.78 3.57 -9.75
N ASN A 271 -2.71 3.77 -10.52
CA ASN A 271 -1.45 4.31 -10.05
C ASN A 271 -1.41 5.83 -10.20
N LEU A 272 -1.62 6.57 -9.11
CA LEU A 272 -1.62 8.03 -9.11
C LEU A 272 -0.45 8.54 -8.28
N LYS A 273 0.58 9.05 -8.96
CA LYS A 273 1.76 9.60 -8.30
C LYS A 273 1.47 11.04 -7.89
N VAL A 274 1.30 11.26 -6.60
CA VAL A 274 1.03 12.59 -5.99
C VAL A 274 2.18 13.06 -5.11
N LEU A 275 3.11 12.16 -4.80
CA LEU A 275 4.35 12.44 -4.08
C LEU A 275 5.54 12.29 -5.05
N ASN A 276 6.43 13.26 -5.00
CA ASN A 276 7.68 13.25 -5.75
C ASN A 276 8.64 12.15 -5.25
N ASP A 277 9.84 12.10 -5.82
CA ASP A 277 10.80 11.02 -5.56
C ASP A 277 11.45 11.10 -4.17
N GLN A 278 11.24 12.21 -3.45
CA GLN A 278 11.57 12.38 -2.04
C GLN A 278 10.39 12.03 -1.12
N GLY A 279 9.24 11.67 -1.69
CA GLY A 279 7.98 11.36 -1.02
C GLY A 279 7.31 12.55 -0.37
N SER A 280 7.47 13.74 -0.97
CA SER A 280 6.74 14.96 -0.63
C SER A 280 5.83 15.33 -1.79
N GLY A 281 4.67 15.90 -1.48
CA GLY A 281 3.73 16.42 -2.46
C GLY A 281 2.81 17.46 -1.84
N ASN A 282 1.78 17.82 -2.59
CA ASN A 282 0.92 18.94 -2.28
C ASN A 282 -0.54 18.50 -2.17
N SER A 283 -1.31 19.11 -1.26
CA SER A 283 -2.73 18.78 -1.08
C SER A 283 -3.55 19.06 -2.35
N SER A 284 -3.16 20.05 -3.16
CA SER A 284 -3.75 20.32 -4.48
C SER A 284 -3.66 19.12 -5.42
N ASN A 285 -2.49 18.50 -5.54
CA ASN A 285 -2.29 17.30 -6.36
C ASN A 285 -3.06 16.09 -5.83
N ILE A 286 -3.19 15.97 -4.51
CA ILE A 286 -4.00 14.91 -3.89
C ILE A 286 -5.50 15.14 -4.16
N ALA A 287 -5.96 16.40 -4.14
CA ALA A 287 -7.33 16.75 -4.51
C ALA A 287 -7.64 16.41 -5.98
N ARG A 288 -6.75 16.80 -6.90
CA ARG A 288 -6.82 16.43 -8.33
C ARG A 288 -6.89 14.93 -8.54
N ALA A 289 -5.95 14.19 -7.93
CA ALA A 289 -5.88 12.74 -8.03
C ALA A 289 -7.11 12.05 -7.42
N SER A 290 -7.67 12.58 -6.33
CA SER A 290 -8.89 12.05 -5.72
C SER A 290 -10.10 12.22 -6.64
N TYR A 291 -10.20 13.36 -7.30
CA TYR A 291 -11.23 13.60 -8.32
C TYR A 291 -11.04 12.71 -9.55
N TYR A 292 -9.81 12.61 -10.06
CA TYR A 292 -9.46 11.69 -11.15
C TYR A 292 -9.85 10.25 -10.83
N ALA A 293 -9.50 9.77 -9.63
CA ALA A 293 -9.81 8.42 -9.17
C ALA A 293 -11.32 8.17 -9.17
N LEU A 294 -12.09 9.10 -8.63
CA LEU A 294 -13.55 9.05 -8.66
C LEU A 294 -14.09 8.95 -10.10
N LEU A 295 -13.64 9.83 -11.00
CA LEU A 295 -14.14 9.88 -12.38
C LEU A 295 -13.82 8.62 -13.18
N ASN A 296 -12.69 7.99 -12.87
CA ASN A 296 -12.27 6.73 -13.47
C ASN A 296 -12.75 5.49 -12.70
N GLY A 297 -13.69 5.67 -11.76
CA GLY A 297 -14.46 4.58 -11.16
C GLY A 297 -13.80 3.89 -9.96
N ALA A 298 -12.78 4.49 -9.35
CA ALA A 298 -12.17 3.97 -8.13
C ALA A 298 -13.20 3.97 -6.98
N LYS A 299 -13.48 2.78 -6.43
CA LYS A 299 -14.35 2.63 -5.26
C LYS A 299 -13.61 2.92 -3.96
N ILE A 300 -12.29 2.71 -3.96
CA ILE A 300 -11.43 2.92 -2.81
C ILE A 300 -10.24 3.78 -3.24
N ILE A 301 -9.92 4.77 -2.42
CA ILE A 301 -8.76 5.65 -2.55
C ILE A 301 -7.88 5.44 -1.33
N ASN A 302 -6.68 4.88 -1.51
CA ASN A 302 -5.71 4.70 -0.44
C ASN A 302 -4.77 5.90 -0.36
N MET A 303 -4.72 6.55 0.80
CA MET A 303 -3.84 7.66 1.12
C MET A 303 -2.87 7.26 2.24
N SER A 304 -1.73 6.70 1.84
CA SER A 304 -0.60 6.37 2.73
C SER A 304 0.33 7.58 2.92
N LEU A 305 -0.29 8.73 3.12
CA LEU A 305 0.34 10.06 3.17
C LEU A 305 -0.39 10.96 4.15
N GLY A 306 0.24 12.07 4.53
CA GLY A 306 -0.44 13.11 5.28
C GLY A 306 0.46 14.25 5.77
N GLY A 307 -0.15 15.13 6.56
CA GLY A 307 0.45 16.36 7.07
C GLY A 307 -0.34 16.90 8.27
N GLU A 308 0.12 18.03 8.81
CA GLU A 308 -0.40 18.58 10.08
C GLU A 308 -1.46 19.69 9.88
N SER A 309 -1.53 20.29 8.69
CA SER A 309 -2.40 21.43 8.40
C SER A 309 -3.82 20.99 8.03
N TYR A 310 -4.82 21.67 8.59
CA TYR A 310 -6.21 21.56 8.16
C TYR A 310 -6.45 22.48 6.97
N ASN A 311 -7.13 21.98 5.94
CA ASN A 311 -7.51 22.76 4.77
C ASN A 311 -9.00 22.52 4.45
N SER A 312 -9.82 23.55 4.56
CA SER A 312 -11.28 23.46 4.45
C SER A 312 -11.74 23.16 3.03
N ALA A 313 -11.11 23.78 2.03
CA ALA A 313 -11.39 23.49 0.63
C ALA A 313 -10.98 22.06 0.24
N PHE A 314 -9.86 21.55 0.76
CA PHE A 314 -9.47 20.16 0.56
C PHE A 314 -10.45 19.20 1.26
N TYR A 315 -10.89 19.53 2.48
CA TYR A 315 -11.97 18.82 3.17
C TYR A 315 -13.24 18.74 2.31
N ASP A 316 -13.69 19.85 1.74
CA ASP A 316 -14.90 19.90 0.92
C ASP A 316 -14.78 19.05 -0.36
N ILE A 317 -13.60 19.02 -0.98
CA ILE A 317 -13.34 18.14 -2.13
C ILE A 317 -13.41 16.67 -1.71
N LEU A 318 -12.78 16.26 -0.61
CA LEU A 318 -12.86 14.88 -0.11
C LEU A 318 -14.27 14.50 0.36
N LYS A 319 -15.04 15.47 0.90
CA LYS A 319 -16.47 15.32 1.21
C LYS A 319 -17.29 15.08 -0.04
N ALA A 320 -17.01 15.81 -1.12
CA ALA A 320 -17.71 15.58 -2.38
C ALA A 320 -17.31 14.23 -3.01
N VAL A 321 -16.02 13.84 -2.96
CA VAL A 321 -15.54 12.55 -3.48
C VAL A 321 -16.26 11.36 -2.84
N GLN A 322 -16.39 11.35 -1.50
CA GLN A 322 -17.13 10.26 -0.84
C GLN A 322 -18.64 10.29 -1.14
N ASN A 323 -19.24 11.48 -1.25
CA ASN A 323 -20.66 11.60 -1.57
C ASN A 323 -20.98 11.03 -2.96
N HIS A 324 -19.99 11.03 -3.86
CA HIS A 324 -20.10 10.43 -5.19
C HIS A 324 -19.65 8.96 -5.25
N GLY A 325 -19.31 8.34 -4.12
CA GLY A 325 -19.24 6.89 -3.99
C GLY A 325 -17.88 6.26 -3.72
N SER A 326 -16.82 7.05 -3.54
CA SER A 326 -15.48 6.54 -3.23
C SER A 326 -15.18 6.59 -1.73
N LEU A 327 -14.72 5.48 -1.16
CA LEU A 327 -14.27 5.41 0.23
C LEU A 327 -12.78 5.75 0.30
N ILE A 328 -12.38 6.57 1.27
CA ILE A 328 -10.98 7.00 1.44
C ILE A 328 -10.40 6.27 2.65
N ILE A 329 -9.26 5.63 2.48
CA ILE A 329 -8.54 4.92 3.55
C ILE A 329 -7.24 5.66 3.82
N ALA A 330 -7.10 6.23 5.01
CA ALA A 330 -6.01 7.14 5.35
C ALA A 330 -5.15 6.58 6.49
N ALA A 331 -3.83 6.69 6.35
CA ALA A 331 -2.89 6.31 7.38
C ALA A 331 -2.89 7.34 8.54
N ALA A 332 -2.98 6.86 9.79
CA ALA A 332 -3.15 7.73 10.96
C ALA A 332 -1.91 8.59 11.32
N GLY A 333 -0.71 8.27 10.81
CA GLY A 333 0.54 8.95 11.15
C GLY A 333 1.50 8.08 11.98
N ASN A 334 2.79 8.44 11.99
CA ASN A 334 3.88 7.65 12.61
C ASN A 334 4.70 8.42 13.67
N THR A 335 4.11 9.43 14.32
CA THR A 335 4.79 10.27 15.32
C THR A 335 4.47 9.87 16.77
N ALA A 336 3.79 8.74 16.97
CA ALA A 336 3.31 8.24 18.25
C ALA A 336 2.42 9.22 19.04
N THR A 337 1.71 10.12 18.35
CA THR A 337 0.86 11.14 18.97
C THR A 337 -0.62 10.79 18.97
N ASN A 338 -1.38 11.45 19.86
CA ASN A 338 -2.84 11.38 19.89
C ASN A 338 -3.45 12.38 18.89
N ASN A 339 -4.08 11.87 17.84
CA ASN A 339 -4.75 12.65 16.79
C ASN A 339 -5.98 13.43 17.30
N ASP A 340 -6.56 13.06 18.44
CA ASP A 340 -7.63 13.85 19.08
C ASP A 340 -7.09 15.17 19.67
N ILE A 341 -5.76 15.30 19.83
CA ILE A 341 -5.07 16.49 20.36
C ILE A 341 -4.22 17.17 19.28
N LYS A 342 -3.53 16.37 18.47
CA LYS A 342 -2.67 16.81 17.36
C LYS A 342 -3.14 16.14 16.06
N PRO A 343 -4.16 16.69 15.39
CA PRO A 343 -4.73 16.10 14.20
C PRO A 343 -3.69 15.86 13.10
N HIS A 344 -3.92 14.81 12.31
CA HIS A 344 -3.08 14.45 11.19
C HIS A 344 -3.97 14.21 9.96
N TYR A 345 -3.83 15.05 8.93
CA TYR A 345 -4.72 15.08 7.78
C TYR A 345 -4.16 14.30 6.59
N PRO A 346 -5.00 13.62 5.80
CA PRO A 346 -6.47 13.66 5.83
C PRO A 346 -7.12 12.73 6.87
N ALA A 347 -6.35 11.89 7.57
CA ALA A 347 -6.89 10.87 8.48
C ALA A 347 -7.78 11.42 9.61
N SER A 348 -7.53 12.64 10.08
CA SER A 348 -8.31 13.31 11.13
C SER A 348 -9.44 14.19 10.60
N TYR A 349 -9.68 14.26 9.29
CA TYR A 349 -10.86 14.96 8.79
C TYR A 349 -12.12 14.25 9.29
N ASN A 350 -13.04 15.02 9.85
CA ASN A 350 -14.32 14.51 10.33
C ASN A 350 -15.28 14.25 9.14
N LEU A 351 -15.00 13.16 8.44
CA LEU A 351 -15.68 12.75 7.24
C LEU A 351 -15.99 11.26 7.35
N PRO A 352 -17.27 10.85 7.33
CA PRO A 352 -17.63 9.45 7.52
C PRO A 352 -17.13 8.53 6.40
N GLY A 353 -16.85 9.06 5.22
CA GLY A 353 -16.22 8.35 4.11
C GLY A 353 -14.69 8.25 4.19
N ILE A 354 -14.06 8.75 5.25
CA ILE A 354 -12.66 8.51 5.58
C ILE A 354 -12.59 7.43 6.67
N ILE A 355 -11.76 6.41 6.44
CA ILE A 355 -11.40 5.40 7.43
C ILE A 355 -9.94 5.61 7.81
N SER A 356 -9.72 6.01 9.05
CA SER A 356 -8.41 6.32 9.62
C SER A 356 -7.80 5.06 10.27
N VAL A 357 -6.63 4.64 9.80
CA VAL A 357 -6.04 3.34 10.15
C VAL A 357 -4.72 3.50 10.91
N ALA A 358 -4.69 3.01 12.16
CA ALA A 358 -3.49 2.88 12.97
C ALA A 358 -2.78 1.53 12.74
N ALA A 359 -1.50 1.45 13.13
CA ALA A 359 -0.65 0.28 12.93
C ALA A 359 -0.55 -0.59 14.20
N SER A 360 -0.66 -1.90 14.01
CA SER A 360 -0.35 -2.92 15.02
C SER A 360 0.96 -3.66 14.72
N ASN A 361 1.49 -4.32 15.75
CA ASN A 361 2.64 -5.22 15.66
C ASN A 361 2.27 -6.69 15.84
N THR A 362 3.27 -7.57 15.68
CA THR A 362 3.12 -9.03 15.76
C THR A 362 2.54 -9.52 17.09
N GLN A 363 2.69 -8.75 18.18
CA GLN A 363 2.17 -9.09 19.52
C GLN A 363 0.73 -8.61 19.76
N GLY A 364 0.05 -8.09 18.72
CA GLY A 364 -1.32 -7.62 18.83
C GLY A 364 -1.47 -6.40 19.74
N ARG A 365 -0.52 -5.47 19.63
CA ARG A 365 -0.51 -4.17 20.31
C ARG A 365 -0.34 -3.08 19.26
N LYS A 366 -0.68 -1.84 19.63
CA LYS A 366 -0.30 -0.65 18.85
C LYS A 366 1.22 -0.66 18.60
N ALA A 367 1.64 -0.47 17.35
CA ALA A 367 3.05 -0.28 17.00
C ALA A 367 3.61 0.98 17.69
N SER A 368 4.88 0.97 18.10
CA SER A 368 5.46 2.04 18.92
C SER A 368 5.31 3.42 18.25
N PHE A 369 5.54 3.48 16.94
CA PHE A 369 5.43 4.69 16.11
C PHE A 369 3.99 5.13 15.81
N SER A 370 2.99 4.24 15.89
CA SER A 370 1.65 4.55 15.38
C SER A 370 0.99 5.70 16.15
N ASN A 371 0.45 6.66 15.43
CA ASN A 371 -0.54 7.58 15.96
C ASN A 371 -1.83 6.82 16.33
N TYR A 372 -2.64 7.45 17.18
CA TYR A 372 -3.88 6.89 17.71
C TYR A 372 -4.87 8.01 18.03
N GLY A 373 -6.13 7.68 18.28
CA GLY A 373 -7.16 8.66 18.62
C GLY A 373 -8.47 7.96 18.88
N LYS A 374 -9.11 8.21 20.02
CA LYS A 374 -10.37 7.55 20.39
C LYS A 374 -11.53 7.99 19.50
N VAL A 375 -11.44 9.20 18.95
CA VAL A 375 -12.45 9.76 18.04
C VAL A 375 -11.93 9.81 16.61
N SER A 376 -10.68 10.24 16.41
CA SER A 376 -10.08 10.53 15.09
C SER A 376 -9.40 9.35 14.39
N VAL A 377 -9.31 8.18 15.03
CA VAL A 377 -8.77 6.95 14.43
C VAL A 377 -9.77 5.83 14.58
N ASP A 378 -10.07 5.13 13.49
CA ASP A 378 -11.17 4.16 13.46
C ASP A 378 -10.79 2.79 13.98
N LEU A 379 -9.69 2.24 13.47
CA LEU A 379 -9.26 0.89 13.77
C LEU A 379 -7.76 0.70 13.60
N TYR A 380 -7.27 -0.44 14.05
CA TYR A 380 -5.91 -0.90 13.81
C TYR A 380 -5.87 -1.90 12.63
N ALA A 381 -4.72 -2.01 11.99
CA ALA A 381 -4.35 -3.11 11.11
C ALA A 381 -2.83 -3.40 11.20
N PRO A 382 -2.36 -4.60 10.83
CA PRO A 382 -0.94 -4.93 10.75
C PRO A 382 -0.14 -3.88 9.97
N GLY A 383 0.82 -3.24 10.63
CA GLY A 383 1.62 -2.16 10.01
C GLY A 383 3.10 -2.16 10.38
N GLU A 384 3.55 -3.00 11.30
CA GLU A 384 4.97 -3.17 11.63
C GLU A 384 5.56 -4.39 10.90
N SER A 385 6.76 -4.23 10.31
CA SER A 385 7.48 -5.33 9.65
C SER A 385 6.67 -6.05 8.56
N ILE A 386 5.95 -5.29 7.74
CA ILE A 386 5.16 -5.82 6.63
C ILE A 386 6.04 -6.00 5.41
N VAL A 387 5.99 -7.19 4.80
CA VAL A 387 6.72 -7.49 3.56
C VAL A 387 5.81 -7.28 2.36
N SER A 388 6.28 -6.58 1.34
CA SER A 388 5.55 -6.34 0.09
C SER A 388 6.50 -6.11 -1.09
N THR A 389 5.94 -5.88 -2.27
CA THR A 389 6.66 -5.49 -3.50
C THR A 389 7.42 -4.18 -3.30
N PHE A 390 8.50 -3.97 -4.05
CA PHE A 390 9.33 -2.76 -3.95
C PHE A 390 9.77 -2.29 -5.34
N SER A 391 10.26 -1.07 -5.46
CA SER A 391 10.54 -0.45 -6.76
C SER A 391 11.98 -0.61 -7.25
N SER A 392 12.89 -1.29 -6.53
CA SER A 392 14.31 -1.36 -6.95
C SER A 392 14.53 -2.26 -8.17
N SER A 393 13.67 -3.26 -8.39
CA SER A 393 13.61 -4.08 -9.62
C SER A 393 12.18 -4.56 -9.90
N ASN A 394 11.95 -5.22 -11.05
CA ASN A 394 10.65 -5.85 -11.35
C ASN A 394 10.36 -7.09 -10.48
N SER A 395 11.30 -7.50 -9.63
CA SER A 395 11.23 -8.69 -8.78
C SER A 395 11.71 -8.37 -7.36
N SER A 396 11.62 -7.11 -6.95
CA SER A 396 12.15 -6.66 -5.65
C SER A 396 11.06 -6.60 -4.61
N TYR A 397 11.40 -7.00 -3.40
CA TYR A 397 10.51 -6.98 -2.25
C TYR A 397 11.25 -6.37 -1.07
N ALA A 398 10.52 -5.68 -0.20
CA ALA A 398 11.08 -5.03 0.97
C ALA A 398 10.19 -5.25 2.18
N ARG A 399 10.77 -5.06 3.36
CA ARG A 399 10.05 -4.99 4.62
C ARG A 399 9.98 -3.54 5.06
N MET A 400 8.77 -3.04 5.33
CA MET A 400 8.53 -1.67 5.81
C MET A 400 7.62 -1.65 7.03
N SER A 401 7.71 -0.55 7.78
CA SER A 401 6.88 -0.30 8.96
C SER A 401 6.23 1.09 8.83
N GLY A 402 4.94 1.16 9.16
CA GLY A 402 4.18 2.41 9.12
C GLY A 402 2.68 2.17 9.14
N THR A 403 1.93 3.21 9.52
CA THR A 403 0.47 3.26 9.24
C THR A 403 0.19 3.19 7.74
N SER A 404 1.14 3.60 6.89
CA SER A 404 1.12 3.36 5.44
C SER A 404 1.12 1.90 5.01
N MET A 405 1.48 0.95 5.87
CA MET A 405 1.37 -0.48 5.58
C MET A 405 0.06 -1.07 6.14
N ALA A 406 -0.50 -0.44 7.17
CA ALA A 406 -1.78 -0.81 7.77
C ALA A 406 -2.97 -0.39 6.89
N ALA A 407 -2.98 0.86 6.42
CA ALA A 407 -4.02 1.40 5.54
C ALA A 407 -4.28 0.53 4.28
N PRO A 408 -3.28 0.12 3.48
CA PRO A 408 -3.52 -0.70 2.29
C PRO A 408 -4.05 -2.10 2.59
N LEU A 409 -3.78 -2.66 3.78
CA LEU A 409 -4.37 -3.94 4.17
C LEU A 409 -5.89 -3.81 4.38
N VAL A 410 -6.33 -2.69 4.95
CA VAL A 410 -7.77 -2.36 5.05
C VAL A 410 -8.35 -2.05 3.67
N SER A 411 -7.63 -1.30 2.82
CA SER A 411 -8.04 -0.98 1.45
C SER A 411 -8.33 -2.23 0.62
N GLY A 412 -7.43 -3.23 0.63
CA GLY A 412 -7.68 -4.48 -0.08
C GLY A 412 -8.80 -5.32 0.55
N ALA A 413 -8.84 -5.45 1.88
CA ALA A 413 -9.92 -6.18 2.55
C ALA A 413 -11.32 -5.61 2.22
N LEU A 414 -11.48 -4.29 2.26
CA LEU A 414 -12.72 -3.60 1.87
C LEU A 414 -13.01 -3.75 0.37
N SER A 415 -11.98 -3.67 -0.48
CA SER A 415 -12.13 -3.89 -1.93
C SER A 415 -12.70 -5.28 -2.21
N ALA A 416 -12.16 -6.31 -1.57
CA ALA A 416 -12.61 -7.69 -1.74
C ALA A 416 -14.01 -7.93 -1.17
N TYR A 417 -14.34 -7.34 0.00
CA TYR A 417 -15.70 -7.36 0.54
C TYR A 417 -16.70 -6.72 -0.43
N TRP A 418 -16.34 -5.60 -1.04
CA TRP A 418 -17.23 -4.85 -1.92
C TRP A 418 -17.44 -5.54 -3.29
N ILE A 419 -16.47 -6.35 -3.78
CA ILE A 419 -16.66 -7.23 -4.95
C ILE A 419 -17.79 -8.24 -4.72
N ARG A 420 -17.92 -8.76 -3.49
CA ARG A 420 -18.97 -9.71 -3.09
C ARG A 420 -20.32 -9.02 -2.86
N ASN A 421 -20.31 -7.71 -2.73
CA ASN A 421 -21.45 -6.89 -2.33
C ASN A 421 -21.59 -5.67 -3.26
N GLN A 422 -21.64 -5.90 -4.58
CA GLN A 422 -21.50 -4.84 -5.61
C GLN A 422 -22.56 -3.72 -5.51
N ASN A 423 -23.72 -4.03 -4.94
CA ASN A 423 -24.81 -3.06 -4.72
C ASN A 423 -24.69 -2.30 -3.39
N ALA A 424 -23.71 -2.62 -2.55
CA ALA A 424 -23.50 -1.92 -1.29
C ALA A 424 -23.01 -0.50 -1.54
N THR A 425 -23.56 0.43 -0.78
CA THR A 425 -23.04 1.80 -0.63
C THR A 425 -21.77 1.78 0.23
N TRP A 426 -20.94 2.81 0.10
CA TRP A 426 -19.76 2.96 0.95
C TRP A 426 -20.11 2.99 2.44
N HIS A 427 -21.28 3.53 2.81
CA HIS A 427 -21.80 3.55 4.18
C HIS A 427 -21.99 2.13 4.72
N GLN A 428 -22.59 1.24 3.93
CA GLN A 428 -22.81 -0.15 4.31
C GLN A 428 -21.49 -0.92 4.43
N VAL A 429 -20.54 -0.66 3.52
CA VAL A 429 -19.20 -1.26 3.56
C VAL A 429 -18.43 -0.82 4.80
N ARG A 430 -18.45 0.47 5.13
CA ARG A 430 -17.86 1.00 6.37
C ARG A 430 -18.51 0.39 7.60
N HIS A 431 -19.84 0.34 7.66
CA HIS A 431 -20.54 -0.27 8.78
C HIS A 431 -20.17 -1.74 8.94
N ALA A 432 -20.06 -2.50 7.84
CA ALA A 432 -19.63 -3.89 7.88
C ALA A 432 -18.23 -4.04 8.50
N LEU A 433 -17.27 -3.18 8.11
CA LEU A 433 -15.94 -3.14 8.73
C LEU A 433 -16.00 -2.89 10.23
N TYR A 434 -16.76 -1.88 10.66
CA TYR A 434 -16.81 -1.49 12.07
C TYR A 434 -17.47 -2.57 12.92
N ALA A 435 -18.47 -3.26 12.36
CA ALA A 435 -19.14 -4.38 13.00
C ALA A 435 -18.25 -5.64 13.09
N SER A 436 -17.28 -5.78 12.19
CA SER A 436 -16.48 -7.00 12.07
C SER A 436 -15.13 -6.97 12.78
N VAL A 437 -14.68 -5.82 13.31
CA VAL A 437 -13.36 -5.73 13.96
C VAL A 437 -13.19 -6.72 15.11
N TYR A 438 -11.98 -7.25 15.27
CA TYR A 438 -11.62 -8.00 16.47
C TYR A 438 -11.27 -7.03 17.60
N LYS A 439 -12.14 -6.94 18.61
CA LYS A 439 -11.95 -6.03 19.76
C LYS A 439 -10.95 -6.59 20.77
N LYS A 440 -10.05 -5.72 21.26
CA LYS A 440 -9.09 -6.05 22.30
C LYS A 440 -8.76 -4.81 23.12
N PRO A 441 -8.56 -4.90 24.45
CA PRO A 441 -8.24 -3.73 25.28
C PRO A 441 -7.04 -2.90 24.78
N THR A 442 -6.06 -3.55 24.14
CA THR A 442 -4.87 -2.90 23.56
C THR A 442 -5.17 -1.96 22.39
N TYR A 443 -6.39 -2.02 21.82
CA TYR A 443 -6.84 -1.17 20.71
C TYR A 443 -7.90 -0.14 21.13
N SER A 444 -8.17 0.01 22.43
CA SER A 444 -9.17 0.94 22.98
C SER A 444 -8.93 2.42 22.65
N ASN A 445 -7.74 2.78 22.18
CA ASN A 445 -7.39 4.10 21.64
C ASN A 445 -7.72 4.21 20.14
N SER A 446 -8.88 3.70 19.75
CA SER A 446 -9.53 3.86 18.43
C SER A 446 -11.05 3.85 18.62
N SER A 447 -11.80 4.39 17.67
CA SER A 447 -13.26 4.51 17.77
C SER A 447 -13.95 3.14 17.85
N THR A 448 -13.47 2.15 17.09
CA THR A 448 -14.02 0.78 17.12
C THR A 448 -13.47 -0.05 18.29
N GLY A 449 -12.32 0.34 18.85
CA GLY A 449 -11.61 -0.43 19.88
C GLY A 449 -11.01 -1.75 19.37
N GLY A 450 -10.80 -1.88 18.06
CA GLY A 450 -10.46 -3.15 17.43
C GLY A 450 -9.44 -3.06 16.29
N ILE A 451 -9.06 -4.23 15.82
CA ILE A 451 -8.18 -4.46 14.66
C ILE A 451 -9.00 -5.10 13.52
N LEU A 452 -8.58 -4.89 12.27
CA LEU A 452 -9.13 -5.58 11.11
C LEU A 452 -9.25 -7.09 11.35
N ASP A 453 -10.41 -7.65 11.00
CA ASP A 453 -10.67 -9.08 10.90
C ASP A 453 -11.40 -9.31 9.58
N MET A 454 -10.64 -9.71 8.56
CA MET A 454 -11.16 -9.86 7.20
C MET A 454 -12.12 -11.04 7.08
N ASN A 455 -11.95 -12.09 7.89
CA ASN A 455 -12.82 -13.24 7.87
C ASN A 455 -14.22 -12.89 8.40
N GLN A 456 -14.26 -12.18 9.54
CA GLN A 456 -15.52 -11.70 10.09
C GLN A 456 -16.17 -10.64 9.19
N LEU A 457 -15.37 -9.82 8.50
CA LEU A 457 -15.88 -8.88 7.50
C LEU A 457 -16.64 -9.64 6.40
N PHE A 458 -16.09 -10.74 5.88
CA PHE A 458 -16.71 -11.50 4.80
C PHE A 458 -17.99 -12.23 5.19
N LYS A 459 -18.19 -12.49 6.49
CA LYS A 459 -19.43 -13.03 7.07
C LYS A 459 -20.46 -11.97 7.40
N THR A 460 -20.09 -10.70 7.38
CA THR A 460 -20.98 -9.61 7.78
C THR A 460 -21.94 -9.28 6.65
N GLU A 461 -23.23 -9.48 6.89
CA GLU A 461 -24.29 -9.15 5.94
C GLU A 461 -24.42 -7.64 5.71
N VAL A 462 -24.73 -7.26 4.47
CA VAL A 462 -25.06 -5.89 4.11
C VAL A 462 -26.42 -5.53 4.70
N LYS A 463 -26.44 -4.62 5.68
CA LYS A 463 -27.71 -4.15 6.27
C LYS A 463 -28.50 -3.31 5.25
N SER A 464 -29.77 -3.63 5.08
CA SER A 464 -30.69 -2.96 4.14
C SER A 464 -31.14 -1.56 4.58
N SER A 465 -31.07 -1.25 5.88
CA SER A 465 -31.40 0.07 6.44
C SER A 465 -30.27 0.60 7.30
N TYR A 466 -29.60 1.65 6.84
CA TYR A 466 -28.71 2.45 7.67
C TYR A 466 -29.29 3.88 7.77
N SER A 467 -29.94 4.18 8.89
CA SER A 467 -30.50 5.49 9.19
C SER A 467 -29.39 6.39 9.76
N GLY A 468 -28.72 7.13 8.87
CA GLY A 468 -27.86 8.26 9.23
C GLY A 468 -26.55 7.89 9.92
N VAL A 469 -25.42 8.23 9.31
CA VAL A 469 -24.26 8.57 10.13
C VAL A 469 -24.66 9.90 10.75
N SER A 470 -24.87 9.97 12.07
CA SER A 470 -24.85 11.26 12.74
C SER A 470 -23.52 11.91 12.37
N GLU A 471 -23.54 13.10 11.76
CA GLU A 471 -22.34 13.92 11.63
C GLU A 471 -21.66 13.90 13.00
N ALA A 472 -20.45 13.34 13.08
CA ALA A 472 -19.77 13.32 14.36
C ALA A 472 -19.56 14.78 14.75
N THR A 473 -19.65 15.10 16.04
CA THR A 473 -19.29 16.43 16.55
C THR A 473 -17.92 16.80 16.01
N GLU A 474 -17.84 17.88 15.21
CA GLU A 474 -16.58 18.40 14.70
C GLU A 474 -15.63 18.57 15.90
N LEU A 475 -14.51 17.85 15.90
CA LEU A 475 -13.38 18.29 16.70
C LEU A 475 -13.02 19.68 16.17
N PRO A 476 -12.99 20.72 17.02
CA PRO A 476 -12.75 22.08 16.54
C PRO A 476 -11.45 22.06 15.76
N PRO A 477 -11.47 22.36 14.45
CA PRO A 477 -10.22 22.53 13.74
C PRO A 477 -9.53 23.73 14.38
N ASN A 478 -8.22 23.85 14.20
CA ASN A 478 -7.57 25.15 14.34
C ASN A 478 -7.95 26.04 13.12
N LYS A 479 -9.24 26.07 12.76
CA LYS A 479 -9.85 26.46 11.48
C LYS A 479 -9.50 27.90 11.09
N GLU A 480 -9.29 28.75 12.08
CA GLU A 480 -9.12 30.19 11.90
C GLU A 480 -7.69 30.63 11.59
N ALA A 481 -6.67 29.79 11.83
CA ALA A 481 -5.28 30.23 11.72
C ALA A 481 -4.77 30.34 10.27
N ASP A 482 -5.28 29.51 9.36
CA ASP A 482 -4.70 29.31 8.03
C ASP A 482 -5.58 29.78 6.85
N THR A 483 -6.84 30.17 7.12
CA THR A 483 -7.74 30.69 6.07
C THR A 483 -7.45 32.17 5.76
N ILE A 484 -7.19 32.48 4.50
CA ILE A 484 -6.94 33.83 3.99
C ILE A 484 -8.26 34.47 3.57
N THR A 485 -8.75 35.38 4.38
CA THR A 485 -9.93 36.22 4.16
C THR A 485 -9.53 37.69 4.14
N LYS A 486 -10.46 38.58 3.80
CA LYS A 486 -10.21 40.03 3.88
C LYS A 486 -9.74 40.49 5.26
N ASN A 487 -10.19 39.83 6.33
CA ASN A 487 -9.85 40.19 7.71
C ASN A 487 -8.51 39.60 8.16
N THR A 488 -8.15 38.41 7.66
CA THR A 488 -6.95 37.67 8.07
C THR A 488 -5.76 37.88 7.14
N LEU A 489 -5.94 38.40 5.93
CA LEU A 489 -4.88 38.62 4.94
C LEU A 489 -3.67 39.40 5.49
N LYS A 490 -3.91 40.36 6.39
CA LYS A 490 -2.85 41.14 7.08
C LYS A 490 -1.88 40.29 7.92
N ASN A 491 -2.26 39.07 8.29
CA ASN A 491 -1.44 38.15 9.07
C ASN A 491 -0.45 37.38 8.21
N PHE A 492 -0.61 37.41 6.88
CA PHE A 492 0.22 36.64 5.94
C PHE A 492 1.23 37.54 5.24
N LYS A 493 2.47 37.05 5.10
CA LYS A 493 3.50 37.67 4.27
C LYS A 493 3.47 37.07 2.88
N ASN A 494 4.06 37.77 1.92
CA ASN A 494 4.15 37.31 0.53
C ASN A 494 4.75 35.90 0.39
N LYS A 495 5.77 35.60 1.20
CA LYS A 495 6.45 34.29 1.23
C LYS A 495 5.59 33.16 1.82
N ASP A 496 4.54 33.50 2.56
CA ASP A 496 3.67 32.52 3.20
C ASP A 496 2.60 32.03 2.21
N ILE A 497 2.39 32.72 1.08
CA ILE A 497 1.40 32.39 0.05
C ILE A 497 2.06 31.56 -1.06
N THR A 498 1.55 30.36 -1.29
CA THR A 498 1.96 29.44 -2.34
C THR A 498 1.61 29.96 -3.75
N GLU A 499 2.07 29.29 -4.81
CA GLU A 499 1.70 29.66 -6.19
C GLU A 499 0.31 29.12 -6.53
N THR A 500 0.09 27.83 -6.29
CA THR A 500 -1.23 27.22 -6.26
C THR A 500 -1.90 27.47 -4.92
N LEU A 501 -3.18 27.81 -4.95
CA LEU A 501 -4.03 28.01 -3.79
C LEU A 501 -5.34 27.27 -3.97
N PHE A 502 -5.91 26.83 -2.86
CA PHE A 502 -7.33 26.54 -2.83
C PHE A 502 -8.10 27.84 -2.70
N ALA A 503 -9.18 27.98 -3.44
CA ALA A 503 -10.09 29.11 -3.34
C ALA A 503 -11.52 28.62 -3.11
N THR A 504 -12.22 29.25 -2.17
CA THR A 504 -13.64 29.04 -1.95
C THR A 504 -14.39 30.13 -2.68
N LEU A 505 -15.21 29.75 -3.67
CA LEU A 505 -16.09 30.67 -4.35
C LEU A 505 -17.27 31.03 -3.45
N ARG A 506 -17.75 32.27 -3.57
CA ARG A 506 -18.99 32.69 -2.90
C ARG A 506 -20.14 31.80 -3.37
N GLU A 507 -21.08 31.53 -2.46
CA GLU A 507 -22.21 30.63 -2.70
C GLU A 507 -23.01 30.97 -3.99
N SER A 508 -23.19 32.27 -4.28
CA SER A 508 -23.86 32.74 -5.49
C SER A 508 -23.15 32.38 -6.81
N HIS A 509 -21.88 31.99 -6.76
CA HIS A 509 -21.01 31.70 -7.91
C HIS A 509 -20.56 30.23 -7.97
N LYS A 510 -21.10 29.33 -7.13
CA LYS A 510 -20.67 27.92 -7.10
C LYS A 510 -21.02 27.10 -8.35
N SER A 511 -22.03 27.52 -9.12
CA SER A 511 -22.53 26.75 -10.26
C SER A 511 -21.49 26.63 -11.39
N ASN A 512 -21.54 25.54 -12.16
CA ASN A 512 -20.65 25.34 -13.32
C ASN A 512 -20.75 26.46 -14.36
N LYS A 513 -21.92 27.10 -14.53
CA LYS A 513 -22.08 28.27 -15.41
C LYS A 513 -21.23 29.45 -14.96
N HIS A 514 -21.27 29.77 -13.67
CA HIS A 514 -20.46 30.85 -13.09
C HIS A 514 -18.96 30.53 -13.16
N LYS A 515 -18.56 29.30 -12.82
CA LYS A 515 -17.18 28.85 -12.97
C LYS A 515 -16.66 28.96 -14.40
N GLY A 516 -17.47 28.61 -15.41
CA GLY A 516 -17.15 28.81 -16.81
C GLY A 516 -16.94 30.28 -17.17
N LYS A 517 -17.75 31.18 -16.61
CA LYS A 517 -17.57 32.63 -16.78
C LYS A 517 -16.29 33.14 -16.08
N LEU A 518 -15.97 32.64 -14.88
CA LEU A 518 -14.71 32.98 -14.22
C LEU A 518 -13.51 32.55 -15.06
N ASN A 519 -13.56 31.34 -15.64
CA ASN A 519 -12.51 30.83 -16.52
C ASN A 519 -12.31 31.73 -17.77
N GLN A 520 -13.41 32.24 -18.36
CA GLN A 520 -13.33 33.20 -19.45
C GLN A 520 -12.64 34.50 -19.04
N LEU A 521 -12.97 35.05 -17.87
CA LEU A 521 -12.35 36.28 -17.35
C LEU A 521 -10.84 36.11 -17.11
N VAL A 522 -10.45 34.95 -16.57
CA VAL A 522 -9.03 34.58 -16.37
C VAL A 522 -8.30 34.49 -17.71
N ASN A 523 -8.86 33.76 -18.68
CA ASN A 523 -8.26 33.59 -20.00
C ASN A 523 -8.12 34.91 -20.78
N GLN A 524 -9.03 35.86 -20.59
CA GLN A 524 -8.98 37.18 -21.21
C GLN A 524 -8.03 38.14 -20.48
N GLY A 525 -7.57 37.80 -19.27
CA GLY A 525 -6.72 38.66 -18.45
C GLY A 525 -7.42 39.96 -18.04
N GLU A 526 -8.73 39.95 -17.82
CA GLU A 526 -9.47 41.18 -17.53
C GLU A 526 -9.22 41.67 -16.10
N GLY A 527 -8.71 42.91 -15.96
CA GLY A 527 -8.57 43.58 -14.67
C GLY A 527 -7.70 42.79 -13.69
N VAL A 528 -8.25 42.46 -12.51
CA VAL A 528 -7.53 41.70 -11.47
C VAL A 528 -7.21 40.26 -11.90
N PHE A 529 -7.97 39.69 -12.85
CA PHE A 529 -7.81 38.29 -13.25
C PHE A 529 -6.55 38.04 -14.10
N GLN A 530 -5.89 39.09 -14.61
CA GLN A 530 -4.57 38.95 -15.24
C GLN A 530 -3.51 38.33 -14.31
N HIS A 531 -3.72 38.39 -12.99
CA HIS A 531 -2.82 37.83 -11.99
C HIS A 531 -3.09 36.35 -11.70
N ILE A 532 -4.04 35.72 -12.39
CA ILE A 532 -4.33 34.28 -12.32
C ILE A 532 -3.86 33.66 -13.63
N GLU A 533 -2.97 32.67 -13.55
CA GLU A 533 -2.50 31.92 -14.72
C GLU A 533 -3.56 30.90 -15.16
N SER A 534 -4.11 30.18 -14.20
CA SER A 534 -5.13 29.15 -14.43
C SER A 534 -6.06 29.00 -13.23
N ILE A 535 -7.27 28.51 -13.52
CA ILE A 535 -8.15 27.96 -12.51
C ILE A 535 -8.50 26.53 -12.88
N GLU A 536 -8.66 25.69 -11.87
CA GLU A 536 -9.13 24.33 -12.05
C GLU A 536 -10.36 24.09 -11.20
N THR A 537 -11.36 23.45 -11.80
CA THR A 537 -12.66 23.27 -11.17
C THR A 537 -13.02 21.79 -11.13
N PHE A 538 -13.89 21.44 -10.18
CA PHE A 538 -14.38 20.07 -10.00
C PHE A 538 -15.88 19.98 -10.37
N PRO A 539 -16.24 20.04 -11.67
CA PRO A 539 -17.62 20.28 -12.10
C PRO A 539 -18.61 19.18 -11.69
N LYS A 540 -18.14 17.94 -11.52
CA LYS A 540 -18.98 16.81 -11.08
C LYS A 540 -19.09 16.70 -9.54
N LEU A 541 -18.36 17.51 -8.79
CA LEU A 541 -18.40 17.48 -7.31
C LEU A 541 -19.40 18.46 -6.71
N GLU A 542 -19.94 19.41 -7.49
CA GLU A 542 -20.87 20.45 -7.03
C GLU A 542 -20.35 21.30 -5.85
N THR A 543 -19.04 21.32 -5.61
CA THR A 543 -18.38 22.11 -4.55
C THR A 543 -18.15 23.56 -4.95
N SER A 544 -18.06 24.50 -4.00
CA SER A 544 -17.59 25.87 -4.22
C SER A 544 -16.06 25.98 -4.30
N SER A 545 -15.33 24.94 -3.87
CA SER A 545 -13.87 24.89 -3.89
C SER A 545 -13.32 24.72 -5.30
N ILE A 546 -12.29 25.50 -5.63
CA ILE A 546 -11.52 25.42 -6.86
C ILE A 546 -10.02 25.56 -6.55
N LEU A 547 -9.17 25.23 -7.51
CA LEU A 547 -7.74 25.57 -7.45
C LEU A 547 -7.49 26.81 -8.30
N VAL A 548 -6.59 27.67 -7.83
CA VAL A 548 -6.16 28.90 -8.48
C VAL A 548 -4.64 28.93 -8.49
N ASP A 549 -4.05 29.06 -9.67
CA ASP A 549 -2.62 29.26 -9.85
C ASP A 549 -2.35 30.74 -10.11
N LEU A 550 -1.58 31.37 -9.23
CA LEU A 550 -1.21 32.78 -9.40
C LEU A 550 -0.13 32.94 -10.48
N SER A 551 -0.28 33.94 -11.34
CA SER A 551 0.68 34.17 -12.43
C SER A 551 1.99 34.76 -11.89
N PRO A 552 3.15 34.20 -12.25
CA PRO A 552 4.46 34.75 -11.86
C PRO A 552 4.87 35.97 -12.71
N LYS A 553 4.12 36.28 -13.78
CA LYS A 553 4.48 37.29 -14.79
C LYS A 553 4.36 38.74 -14.31
N HIS A 554 3.76 38.96 -13.15
CA HIS A 554 3.47 40.29 -12.64
C HIS A 554 4.21 40.56 -11.33
N ASN A 555 4.92 41.70 -11.26
CA ASN A 555 5.74 42.10 -10.10
C ASN A 555 4.92 42.58 -8.86
N GLN A 556 3.63 42.26 -8.79
CA GLN A 556 2.81 42.59 -7.62
C GLN A 556 2.98 41.55 -6.51
N SER A 557 2.83 41.95 -5.25
CA SER A 557 2.87 40.97 -4.16
C SER A 557 1.63 40.09 -4.21
N LYS A 558 1.79 38.79 -3.95
CA LYS A 558 0.71 37.82 -3.79
C LYS A 558 -0.33 38.28 -2.76
N THR A 559 0.11 38.92 -1.68
CA THR A 559 -0.81 39.51 -0.69
C THR A 559 -1.70 40.61 -1.27
N GLN A 560 -1.15 41.49 -2.14
CA GLN A 560 -1.94 42.52 -2.82
C GLN A 560 -2.90 41.90 -3.83
N VAL A 561 -2.42 40.93 -4.61
CA VAL A 561 -3.24 40.17 -5.58
C VAL A 561 -4.42 39.51 -4.87
N LEU A 562 -4.18 38.75 -3.78
CA LEU A 562 -5.26 38.13 -3.01
C LEU A 562 -6.22 39.16 -2.41
N GLY A 563 -5.73 40.31 -1.95
CA GLY A 563 -6.57 41.41 -1.48
C GLY A 563 -7.55 41.88 -2.56
N HIS A 564 -7.04 42.13 -3.77
CA HIS A 564 -7.88 42.53 -4.90
C HIS A 564 -8.85 41.43 -5.33
N LEU A 565 -8.43 40.15 -5.32
CA LEU A 565 -9.31 39.02 -5.64
C LEU A 565 -10.44 38.87 -4.60
N LEU A 566 -10.15 39.03 -3.31
CA LEU A 566 -11.14 39.00 -2.22
C LEU A 566 -12.13 40.18 -2.26
N ASP A 567 -11.75 41.30 -2.87
CA ASP A 567 -12.64 42.44 -3.11
C ASP A 567 -13.64 42.19 -4.26
N THR A 568 -13.40 41.17 -5.09
CA THR A 568 -14.34 40.78 -6.14
C THR A 568 -15.57 40.06 -5.59
N VAL A 569 -16.59 39.90 -6.43
CA VAL A 569 -17.80 39.12 -6.10
C VAL A 569 -17.60 37.60 -6.16
N TRP A 570 -16.41 37.13 -6.57
CA TRP A 570 -16.16 35.72 -6.89
C TRP A 570 -15.68 34.91 -5.70
N PHE A 571 -14.68 35.44 -4.98
CA PHE A 571 -13.96 34.69 -3.95
C PHE A 571 -14.46 35.06 -2.55
N GLU A 572 -14.57 34.05 -1.70
CA GLU A 572 -14.87 34.17 -0.28
C GLU A 572 -13.59 34.09 0.56
N SER A 573 -12.74 33.10 0.26
CA SER A 573 -11.48 32.87 0.94
C SER A 573 -10.48 32.13 0.05
N PHE A 574 -9.22 32.13 0.49
CA PHE A 574 -8.15 31.31 -0.05
C PHE A 574 -7.50 30.50 1.07
N GLU A 575 -6.96 29.34 0.74
CA GLU A 575 -6.14 28.52 1.63
C GLU A 575 -4.88 28.07 0.90
N ARG A 576 -3.81 27.91 1.67
CA ARG A 576 -2.49 27.54 1.15
C ARG A 576 -2.50 26.10 0.68
N ASP A 577 -1.65 25.81 -0.30
CA ASP A 577 -1.42 24.44 -0.72
C ASP A 577 -0.43 23.77 0.25
N ASP A 578 -0.91 22.76 0.98
CA ASP A 578 -0.19 22.17 2.11
C ASP A 578 0.74 21.06 1.65
N ILE A 579 1.89 20.97 2.33
CA ILE A 579 2.85 19.89 2.09
C ILE A 579 2.34 18.61 2.76
N MET A 580 2.33 17.54 1.97
CA MET A 580 1.96 16.19 2.38
C MET A 580 3.15 15.26 2.15
N GLN A 581 3.37 14.29 3.04
CA GLN A 581 4.51 13.38 2.97
C GLN A 581 4.08 11.91 3.08
N SER A 582 4.88 11.02 2.48
CA SER A 582 4.75 9.57 2.66
C SER A 582 4.99 9.18 4.12
N ILE A 583 4.13 8.33 4.70
CA ILE A 583 4.18 7.99 6.14
C ILE A 583 4.92 6.67 6.40
N VAL A 584 6.25 6.72 6.53
CA VAL A 584 7.09 5.55 6.86
C VAL A 584 7.76 5.77 8.20
N SER A 585 7.80 4.75 9.07
CA SER A 585 8.62 4.81 10.28
C SER A 585 10.07 4.46 9.93
N SER A 586 11.01 5.24 10.44
CA SER A 586 12.46 4.96 10.33
C SER A 586 12.86 3.61 10.89
#